data_AF-A0A2E3XSI1-F1
#
_entry.id   AF-A0A2E3XSI1-F1
#
_cell.length_a   1.000
_cell.length_b   1.000
_cell.length_c   1.000
_cell.angle_alpha   90.00
_cell.angle_beta   90.00
_cell.angle_gamma   90.00
#
_symmetry.space_group_name_H-M   'P 1'
#
loop_
_entity.id
_entity.type
_entity.pdbx_description
1 polymer ?
#
loop_
_entity_poly.entity_id
_entity_poly.type
_entity_poly.pdbx_seq_one_letter_code
_entity_poly.pdbx_strand_id
1 'polypeptide(L)'
;MRRLGKFTISVHGFIRTEQLNWESKSLFSPTQDGFSLLEILIALTIMGFLSISIFTITNDNIDTKEIIIKEDREYLQVYTAMYRLDKDFSQIYSPLYYSSLPIQTKKSGNDPYESTPSYAQQESNAKYQYQVSENFPTASVNIEPVPAVTQEEKNSLRFLTSANKRFFEDQKQSRHMWVEYYLKADDREELATADYQLMRREVKRNIYDRDLDFEKVPGHVLLRGVKEFKLEFYSRDQEKWVDNLRLITTNEKYTPRSLRVTLVWVDSNKAEHTQIRIFRPYWPYFDVVKDETERQTQGGNNNSNPNTPGAPN
;
A
#
# COMPACT_ATOMS: atom_id res chain seq x y z
N MET A 1 -67.59 -28.08 -11.20
CA MET A 1 -66.45 -28.90 -10.72
C MET A 1 -65.41 -27.99 -10.09
N ARG A 2 -65.33 -27.94 -8.74
CA ARG A 2 -64.33 -27.18 -8.00
C ARG A 2 -63.05 -28.03 -7.86
N ARG A 3 -61.90 -27.52 -8.34
CA ARG A 3 -60.58 -28.11 -8.01
C ARG A 3 -60.09 -27.48 -6.71
N LEU A 4 -59.93 -28.31 -5.68
CA LEU A 4 -59.23 -27.98 -4.44
C LEU A 4 -57.72 -27.98 -4.71
N GLY A 5 -57.09 -26.81 -4.70
CA GLY A 5 -55.63 -26.69 -4.71
C GLY A 5 -55.08 -26.91 -3.31
N LYS A 6 -54.29 -27.98 -3.12
CA LYS A 6 -53.50 -28.22 -1.89
C LYS A 6 -52.12 -27.62 -2.09
N PHE A 7 -51.68 -26.75 -1.19
CA PHE A 7 -50.31 -26.26 -1.13
C PHE A 7 -49.67 -26.76 0.16
N THR A 8 -48.52 -27.42 0.03
CA THR A 8 -47.72 -27.93 1.15
C THR A 8 -46.41 -27.16 1.16
N ILE A 9 -46.15 -26.38 2.21
CA ILE A 9 -44.85 -25.76 2.44
C ILE A 9 -44.12 -26.61 3.47
N SER A 10 -43.01 -27.22 3.06
CA SER A 10 -42.15 -28.03 3.92
C SER A 10 -40.98 -27.18 4.41
N VAL A 11 -41.02 -26.79 5.69
CA VAL A 11 -39.84 -26.25 6.41
C VAL A 11 -39.32 -27.37 7.31
N HIS A 12 -38.02 -27.67 7.19
CA HIS A 12 -37.35 -28.74 7.93
C HIS A 12 -37.31 -28.40 9.43
N GLY A 13 -37.93 -29.25 10.24
CA GLY A 13 -37.83 -29.26 11.70
C GLY A 13 -39.10 -28.82 12.41
N PHE A 14 -39.69 -29.76 13.17
CA PHE A 14 -40.85 -29.60 14.06
C PHE A 14 -42.24 -29.71 13.42
N ILE A 15 -42.81 -30.93 13.45
CA ILE A 15 -44.17 -31.22 13.00
C ILE A 15 -45.16 -30.92 14.14
N ARG A 16 -45.88 -29.79 14.04
CA ARG A 16 -47.19 -29.60 14.66
C ARG A 16 -48.20 -29.40 13.54
N THR A 17 -49.04 -30.40 13.30
CA THR A 17 -50.11 -30.34 12.30
C THR A 17 -51.34 -29.64 12.90
N GLU A 18 -51.41 -28.32 12.76
CA GLU A 18 -52.68 -27.60 12.95
C GLU A 18 -53.42 -27.55 11.61
N GLN A 19 -54.59 -28.17 11.56
CA GLN A 19 -55.51 -28.09 10.43
C GLN A 19 -56.20 -26.72 10.46
N LEU A 20 -55.63 -25.73 9.76
CA LEU A 20 -56.31 -24.46 9.52
C LEU A 20 -57.37 -24.65 8.42
N ASN A 21 -58.61 -24.92 8.84
CA ASN A 21 -59.78 -24.82 7.97
C ASN A 21 -60.02 -23.34 7.65
N TRP A 22 -59.55 -22.89 6.50
CA TRP A 22 -59.99 -21.62 5.93
C TRP A 22 -61.34 -21.89 5.22
N GLU A 23 -62.45 -21.58 5.88
CA GLU A 23 -63.64 -21.26 5.13
C GLU A 23 -63.37 -19.94 4.40
N SER A 24 -63.10 -19.99 3.09
CA SER A 24 -63.22 -18.78 2.28
C SER A 24 -64.69 -18.39 2.20
N LYS A 25 -65.15 -17.61 3.19
CA LYS A 25 -66.27 -16.71 2.94
C LYS A 25 -65.83 -15.75 1.85
N SER A 26 -66.16 -16.08 0.61
CA SER A 26 -66.08 -15.16 -0.52
C SER A 26 -67.06 -14.02 -0.22
N LEU A 27 -66.57 -12.97 0.43
CA LEU A 27 -67.33 -11.76 0.76
C LEU A 27 -67.70 -10.92 -0.46
N PHE A 28 -67.28 -11.33 -1.67
CA PHE A 28 -67.65 -10.68 -2.90
C PHE A 28 -68.50 -11.63 -3.75
N SER A 29 -69.82 -11.49 -3.61
CA SER A 29 -70.76 -11.92 -4.63
C SER A 29 -70.79 -10.82 -5.70
N PRO A 30 -70.58 -11.11 -7.01
CA PRO A 30 -70.66 -10.10 -8.04
C PRO A 30 -72.13 -9.88 -8.39
N THR A 31 -72.85 -9.08 -7.60
CA THR A 31 -74.01 -8.37 -8.12
C THR A 31 -73.49 -7.32 -9.10
N GLN A 32 -73.99 -7.34 -10.33
CA GLN A 32 -73.68 -6.34 -11.37
C GLN A 32 -74.35 -4.99 -11.04
N ASP A 33 -74.09 -4.45 -9.85
CA ASP A 33 -74.39 -3.07 -9.53
C ASP A 33 -73.17 -2.24 -9.91
N GLY A 34 -73.38 -1.22 -10.75
CA GLY A 34 -72.31 -0.30 -11.13
C GLY A 34 -71.67 0.31 -9.89
N PHE A 35 -70.35 0.48 -9.91
CA PHE A 35 -69.61 1.08 -8.80
C PHE A 35 -70.23 2.42 -8.40
N SER A 36 -70.49 2.59 -7.10
CA SER A 36 -70.87 3.88 -6.54
C SER A 36 -69.76 4.90 -6.80
N LEU A 37 -70.13 6.12 -7.18
CA LEU A 37 -69.19 7.23 -7.37
C LEU A 37 -68.35 7.47 -6.11
N LEU A 38 -68.93 7.24 -4.92
CA LEU A 38 -68.23 7.36 -3.64
C LEU A 38 -67.15 6.28 -3.46
N GLU A 39 -67.39 5.07 -3.93
CA GLU A 39 -66.42 3.96 -3.84
C GLU A 39 -65.23 4.18 -4.78
N ILE A 40 -65.49 4.67 -6.00
CA ILE A 40 -64.43 5.07 -6.93
C ILE A 40 -63.61 6.22 -6.34
N LEU A 41 -64.25 7.19 -5.68
CA LEU A 41 -63.56 8.32 -5.06
C LEU A 41 -62.67 7.85 -3.90
N ILE A 42 -63.17 6.98 -3.02
CA ILE A 42 -62.37 6.40 -1.94
C ILE A 42 -61.19 5.60 -2.51
N ALA A 43 -61.42 4.76 -3.52
CA ALA A 43 -60.35 3.98 -4.15
C ALA A 43 -59.26 4.86 -4.78
N LEU A 44 -59.65 5.94 -5.48
CA LEU A 44 -58.72 6.91 -6.05
C LEU A 44 -57.90 7.62 -4.97
N THR A 45 -58.53 8.01 -3.86
CA THR A 45 -57.80 8.65 -2.75
C THR A 45 -56.77 7.71 -2.12
N ILE A 46 -57.13 6.44 -1.86
CA ILE A 46 -56.21 5.44 -1.31
C ILE A 46 -55.06 5.18 -2.28
N MET A 47 -55.36 5.04 -3.57
CA MET A 47 -54.34 4.84 -4.60
C MET A 47 -53.38 6.03 -4.68
N GLY A 48 -53.89 7.26 -4.57
CA GLY A 48 -53.08 8.47 -4.49
C GLY A 48 -52.09 8.43 -3.32
N PHE A 49 -52.58 8.15 -2.11
CA PHE A 49 -51.72 8.03 -0.92
C PHE A 49 -50.69 6.90 -1.03
N LEU A 50 -51.08 5.74 -1.57
CA LEU A 50 -50.15 4.62 -1.80
C LEU A 50 -49.07 5.01 -2.80
N SER A 51 -49.43 5.72 -3.87
CA SER A 51 -48.47 6.13 -4.91
C SER A 51 -47.45 7.13 -4.35
N ILE A 52 -47.89 8.09 -3.53
CA ILE A 52 -47.01 9.02 -2.83
C ILE A 52 -46.08 8.26 -1.87
N SER A 53 -46.63 7.31 -1.10
CA SER A 53 -45.84 6.52 -0.14
C SER A 53 -44.76 5.69 -0.83
N ILE A 54 -45.11 5.03 -1.94
CA ILE A 54 -44.16 4.24 -2.75
C ILE A 54 -43.06 5.15 -3.30
N PHE A 55 -43.42 6.33 -3.80
CA PHE A 55 -42.45 7.30 -4.31
C PHE A 55 -41.47 7.75 -3.21
N THR A 56 -41.96 8.07 -2.02
CA THR A 56 -41.10 8.45 -0.88
C THR A 56 -40.14 7.33 -0.49
N ILE A 57 -40.65 6.09 -0.32
CA ILE A 57 -39.80 4.93 0.02
C ILE A 57 -38.78 4.64 -1.09
N THR A 58 -39.17 4.82 -2.35
CA THR A 58 -38.26 4.58 -3.49
C THR A 58 -37.12 5.60 -3.50
N ASN A 59 -37.41 6.88 -3.27
CA ASN A 59 -36.39 7.93 -3.22
C ASN A 59 -35.45 7.71 -2.03
N ASP A 60 -35.99 7.45 -0.83
CA ASP A 60 -35.16 7.21 0.36
C ASP A 60 -34.21 6.02 0.15
N ASN A 61 -34.68 4.97 -0.53
CA ASN A 61 -33.84 3.82 -0.87
C ASN A 61 -32.77 4.15 -1.92
N ILE A 62 -33.07 5.00 -2.90
CA ILE A 62 -32.09 5.46 -3.90
C ILE A 62 -31.00 6.28 -3.20
N ASP A 63 -31.39 7.26 -2.39
CA ASP A 63 -30.46 8.14 -1.67
C ASP A 63 -29.57 7.33 -0.71
N THR A 64 -30.18 6.42 0.05
CA THR A 64 -29.45 5.51 0.96
C THR A 64 -28.45 4.65 0.19
N LYS A 65 -28.87 4.10 -0.95
CA LYS A 65 -27.97 3.29 -1.80
C LYS A 65 -26.81 4.14 -2.32
N GLU A 66 -27.04 5.37 -2.75
CA GLU A 66 -25.99 6.25 -3.25
C GLU A 66 -24.98 6.61 -2.15
N ILE A 67 -25.45 6.89 -0.93
CA ILE A 67 -24.59 7.14 0.24
C ILE A 67 -23.72 5.92 0.55
N ILE A 68 -24.32 4.72 0.62
CA ILE A 68 -23.58 3.49 0.90
C ILE A 68 -22.52 3.21 -0.18
N ILE A 69 -22.88 3.38 -1.46
CA ILE A 69 -21.92 3.17 -2.57
C ILE A 69 -20.74 4.15 -2.48
N LYS A 70 -21.00 5.40 -2.08
CA LYS A 70 -19.96 6.41 -1.89
C LYS A 70 -19.04 6.03 -0.74
N GLU A 71 -19.60 5.67 0.41
CA GLU A 71 -18.87 5.22 1.59
C GLU A 71 -18.00 3.99 1.29
N ASP A 72 -18.56 2.97 0.63
CA ASP A 72 -17.84 1.76 0.23
C ASP A 72 -16.65 2.08 -0.69
N ARG A 73 -16.83 3.03 -1.63
CA ARG A 73 -15.75 3.46 -2.53
C ARG A 73 -14.62 4.15 -1.77
N GLU A 74 -14.96 4.96 -0.78
CA GLU A 74 -13.98 5.65 0.08
C GLU A 74 -13.19 4.64 0.92
N TYR A 75 -13.86 3.68 1.56
CA TYR A 75 -13.18 2.59 2.27
C TYR A 75 -12.27 1.78 1.34
N LEU A 76 -12.75 1.40 0.15
CA LEU A 76 -11.95 0.67 -0.82
C LEU A 76 -10.70 1.44 -1.23
N GLN A 77 -10.80 2.77 -1.35
CA GLN A 77 -9.66 3.63 -1.65
C GLN A 77 -8.62 3.58 -0.52
N VAL A 78 -9.04 3.73 0.74
CA VAL A 78 -8.15 3.63 1.91
C VAL A 78 -7.48 2.26 1.97
N TYR A 79 -8.24 1.17 1.82
CA TYR A 79 -7.68 -0.18 1.81
C TYR A 79 -6.65 -0.37 0.70
N THR A 80 -6.95 0.13 -0.50
CA THR A 80 -6.04 0.05 -1.64
C THR A 80 -4.75 0.84 -1.40
N ALA A 81 -4.86 2.06 -0.85
CA ALA A 81 -3.72 2.88 -0.49
C ALA A 81 -2.84 2.19 0.57
N MET A 82 -3.46 1.68 1.64
CA MET A 82 -2.77 0.96 2.72
C MET A 82 -2.08 -0.31 2.23
N TYR A 83 -2.78 -1.11 1.43
CA TYR A 83 -2.21 -2.30 0.83
C TYR A 83 -1.03 -1.96 -0.08
N ARG A 84 -1.10 -0.83 -0.81
CA ARG A 84 0.00 -0.41 -1.67
C ARG A 84 1.24 0.03 -0.88
N LEU A 85 1.05 0.82 0.17
CA LEU A 85 2.10 1.19 1.12
C LEU A 85 2.75 -0.05 1.71
N ASP A 86 1.94 -1.00 2.19
CA ASP A 86 2.41 -2.25 2.78
C ASP A 86 3.27 -3.06 1.82
N LYS A 87 2.81 -3.21 0.58
CA LYS A 87 3.52 -3.97 -0.44
C LYS A 87 4.85 -3.33 -0.81
N ASP A 88 4.88 -2.01 -1.02
CA ASP A 88 6.08 -1.32 -1.45
C ASP A 88 7.11 -1.22 -0.30
N PHE A 89 6.68 -0.83 0.91
CA PHE A 89 7.55 -0.69 2.08
C PHE A 89 8.11 -2.01 2.59
N SER A 90 7.29 -3.07 2.64
CA SER A 90 7.77 -4.38 3.08
C SER A 90 8.74 -5.02 2.07
N GLN A 91 8.81 -4.48 0.85
CA GLN A 91 9.69 -4.94 -0.22
C GLN A 91 10.71 -3.89 -0.65
N ILE A 92 11.06 -2.94 0.24
CA ILE A 92 12.21 -2.06 0.04
C ILE A 92 13.43 -2.92 -0.28
N TYR A 93 14.15 -2.56 -1.33
CA TYR A 93 15.30 -3.29 -1.83
C TYR A 93 16.58 -2.47 -1.64
N SER A 94 17.62 -3.13 -1.15
CA SER A 94 18.98 -2.62 -1.06
C SER A 94 19.94 -3.81 -1.00
N PRO A 95 21.07 -3.79 -1.74
CA PRO A 95 22.12 -4.80 -1.59
C PRO A 95 22.64 -4.93 -0.15
N LEU A 96 22.51 -3.87 0.64
CA LEU A 96 22.99 -3.82 2.01
C LEU A 96 22.21 -4.70 2.99
N TYR A 97 21.14 -5.36 2.52
CA TYR A 97 20.48 -6.41 3.29
C TYR A 97 21.30 -7.70 3.40
N TYR A 98 22.22 -7.94 2.46
CA TYR A 98 23.03 -9.17 2.38
C TYR A 98 24.51 -8.93 2.05
N SER A 99 24.91 -7.67 1.84
CA SER A 99 26.29 -7.24 1.57
C SER A 99 26.63 -6.03 2.43
N SER A 100 27.90 -5.80 2.74
CA SER A 100 28.32 -4.62 3.50
C SER A 100 28.80 -3.50 2.57
N LEU A 101 28.89 -2.29 3.13
CA LEU A 101 29.69 -1.24 2.52
C LEU A 101 31.18 -1.61 2.68
N PRO A 102 32.04 -1.25 1.72
CA PRO A 102 33.47 -1.51 1.82
C PRO A 102 34.05 -0.92 3.11
N ILE A 103 34.60 -1.78 3.96
CA ILE A 103 35.24 -1.38 5.21
C ILE A 103 36.53 -0.66 4.83
N GLN A 104 36.61 0.65 5.11
CA GLN A 104 37.87 1.38 5.02
C GLN A 104 38.77 0.90 6.17
N THR A 105 39.62 -0.09 5.91
CA THR A 105 40.75 -0.37 6.80
C THR A 105 41.63 0.87 6.79
N LYS A 106 41.68 1.60 7.91
CA LYS A 106 42.63 2.71 8.08
C LYS A 106 44.03 2.16 7.76
N LYS A 107 44.57 2.52 6.60
CA LYS A 107 46.02 2.37 6.38
C LYS A 107 46.67 3.23 7.46
N SER A 108 47.57 2.63 8.22
CA SER A 108 48.45 3.34 9.15
C SER A 108 49.31 4.31 8.33
N GLY A 109 48.82 5.54 8.15
CA GLY A 109 49.47 6.60 7.39
C GLY A 109 48.86 7.94 7.80
N ASN A 110 49.71 8.85 8.31
CA ASN A 110 49.36 10.15 8.87
C ASN A 110 48.95 11.17 7.79
N ASP A 111 47.80 11.01 7.14
CA ASP A 111 47.22 12.10 6.33
C ASP A 111 45.75 12.35 6.71
N PRO A 112 45.42 13.50 7.34
CA PRO A 112 44.09 13.78 7.89
C PRO A 112 43.09 14.37 6.89
N TYR A 113 43.43 14.48 5.60
CA TYR A 113 42.56 15.05 4.58
C TYR A 113 42.53 14.15 3.34
N GLU A 114 41.66 13.14 3.35
CA GLU A 114 40.96 12.53 2.19
C GLU A 114 40.47 11.13 2.58
N SER A 115 39.32 11.04 3.25
CA SER A 115 38.58 9.78 3.38
C SER A 115 37.48 9.73 2.34
N THR A 116 37.83 9.88 1.07
CA THR A 116 36.96 9.46 -0.04
C THR A 116 37.10 7.94 -0.13
N PRO A 117 36.00 7.15 -0.06
CA PRO A 117 36.09 5.70 -0.23
C PRO A 117 36.78 5.41 -1.57
N SER A 118 37.99 4.87 -1.55
CA SER A 118 38.70 4.48 -2.75
C SER A 118 38.00 3.25 -3.34
N TYR A 119 37.03 3.49 -4.24
CA TYR A 119 36.47 2.47 -5.13
C TYR A 119 37.46 2.06 -6.24
N ALA A 120 38.72 2.54 -6.19
CA ALA A 120 39.63 2.60 -7.33
C ALA A 120 40.73 1.52 -7.36
N GLN A 121 40.75 0.56 -6.43
CA GLN A 121 41.81 -0.48 -6.39
C GLN A 121 41.26 -1.92 -6.36
N GLN A 122 40.24 -2.21 -7.17
CA GLN A 122 40.07 -3.56 -7.72
C GLN A 122 40.37 -3.51 -9.22
N GLU A 123 41.54 -4.04 -9.56
CA GLU A 123 42.12 -4.03 -10.90
C GLU A 123 41.27 -4.82 -11.92
N SER A 124 41.16 -4.23 -13.12
CA SER A 124 41.00 -4.88 -14.42
C SER A 124 39.77 -5.76 -14.68
N ASN A 125 38.61 -5.12 -14.83
CA ASN A 125 37.70 -5.45 -15.94
C ASN A 125 36.96 -4.17 -16.36
N ALA A 126 37.48 -3.47 -17.37
CA ALA A 126 37.06 -2.15 -17.84
C ALA A 126 35.63 -2.07 -18.44
N LYS A 127 34.74 -3.02 -18.12
CA LYS A 127 33.39 -3.10 -18.69
C LYS A 127 32.27 -2.71 -17.73
N TYR A 128 32.54 -2.61 -16.42
CA TYR A 128 31.54 -2.25 -15.40
C TYR A 128 32.13 -1.32 -14.34
N GLN A 129 32.49 -0.10 -14.73
CA GLN A 129 32.83 0.93 -13.74
C GLN A 129 31.53 1.45 -13.12
N TYR A 130 31.33 1.15 -11.84
CA TYR A 130 30.27 1.78 -11.07
C TYR A 130 30.49 3.30 -11.07
N GLN A 131 29.39 4.01 -11.26
CA GLN A 131 29.37 5.43 -11.52
C GLN A 131 28.39 6.06 -10.56
N VAL A 132 28.90 6.88 -9.64
CA VAL A 132 28.10 7.54 -8.60
C VAL A 132 27.02 8.40 -9.26
N SER A 133 25.80 8.35 -8.71
CA SER A 133 24.66 9.18 -9.05
C SER A 133 23.85 9.52 -7.79
N GLU A 134 22.88 10.42 -7.88
CA GLU A 134 22.01 10.75 -6.75
C GLU A 134 21.20 9.54 -6.27
N ASN A 135 20.67 8.76 -7.22
CA ASN A 135 19.88 7.56 -6.96
C ASN A 135 20.73 6.37 -6.49
N PHE A 136 22.01 6.35 -6.84
CA PHE A 136 22.95 5.33 -6.41
C PHE A 136 24.24 6.01 -5.94
N PRO A 137 24.31 6.42 -4.65
CA PRO A 137 25.43 7.21 -4.13
C PRO A 137 26.66 6.37 -3.77
N THR A 138 26.48 5.06 -3.53
CA THR A 138 27.56 4.14 -3.20
C THR A 138 27.33 2.76 -3.81
N ALA A 139 28.38 1.93 -3.78
CA ALA A 139 28.32 0.53 -4.16
C ALA A 139 28.73 -0.34 -2.97
N SER A 140 28.16 -1.55 -2.90
CA SER A 140 28.55 -2.56 -1.91
C SER A 140 29.94 -3.14 -2.18
N VAL A 141 30.45 -3.97 -1.28
CA VAL A 141 31.70 -4.75 -1.49
C VAL A 141 31.68 -5.55 -2.80
N ASN A 142 30.51 -6.02 -3.22
CA ASN A 142 30.33 -6.80 -4.46
C ASN A 142 30.14 -5.91 -5.71
N ILE A 143 30.40 -4.60 -5.62
CA ILE A 143 30.22 -3.63 -6.71
C ILE A 143 28.74 -3.50 -7.15
N GLU A 144 27.79 -3.97 -6.33
CA GLU A 144 26.37 -3.75 -6.59
C GLU A 144 25.98 -2.31 -6.19
N PRO A 145 25.28 -1.55 -7.06
CA PRO A 145 24.89 -0.18 -6.77
C PRO A 145 23.84 -0.15 -5.66
N VAL A 146 24.11 0.61 -4.60
CA VAL A 146 23.22 0.75 -3.45
C VAL A 146 22.23 1.89 -3.74
N PRO A 147 20.92 1.63 -3.77
CA PRO A 147 19.93 2.67 -4.00
C PRO A 147 19.87 3.63 -2.80
N ALA A 148 19.77 4.92 -3.09
CA ALA A 148 19.46 5.92 -2.08
C ALA A 148 18.03 5.72 -1.56
N VAL A 149 17.86 5.90 -0.26
CA VAL A 149 16.55 6.19 0.33
C VAL A 149 16.59 7.69 0.63
N THR A 150 15.70 8.46 0.01
CA THR A 150 15.68 9.91 0.13
C THR A 150 14.33 10.39 0.66
N GLN A 151 14.42 11.40 1.52
CA GLN A 151 13.30 12.10 2.12
C GLN A 151 13.54 13.57 1.83
N GLU A 152 12.90 14.09 0.77
CA GLU A 152 13.02 15.50 0.39
C GLU A 152 12.23 16.38 1.37
N GLU A 153 11.02 15.96 1.68
CA GLU A 153 10.11 16.58 2.64
C GLU A 153 9.75 15.57 3.74
N LYS A 154 9.24 16.04 4.88
CA LYS A 154 8.90 15.16 6.01
C LYS A 154 7.81 14.13 5.68
N ASN A 155 6.97 14.47 4.70
CA ASN A 155 5.84 13.71 4.17
C ASN A 155 6.17 13.02 2.83
N SER A 156 7.44 12.97 2.41
CA SER A 156 7.84 12.30 1.18
C SER A 156 8.89 11.24 1.41
N LEU A 157 8.85 10.17 0.62
CA LEU A 157 9.85 9.10 0.68
C LEU A 157 10.01 8.45 -0.68
N ARG A 158 11.26 8.46 -1.14
CA ARG A 158 11.70 7.84 -2.39
C ARG A 158 12.67 6.72 -2.09
N PHE A 159 12.44 5.57 -2.72
CA PHE A 159 13.22 4.36 -2.53
C PHE A 159 13.03 3.38 -3.68
N LEU A 160 13.94 2.41 -3.76
CA LEU A 160 13.85 1.29 -4.68
C LEU A 160 13.13 0.10 -4.01
N THR A 161 12.17 -0.51 -4.70
CA THR A 161 11.39 -1.66 -4.20
C THR A 161 11.41 -2.84 -5.18
N SER A 162 11.33 -4.06 -4.66
CA SER A 162 11.15 -5.29 -5.45
C SER A 162 9.67 -5.63 -5.71
N ALA A 163 8.73 -4.77 -5.32
CA ALA A 163 7.28 -4.99 -5.47
C ALA A 163 6.74 -4.98 -6.91
N ASN A 164 7.59 -4.73 -7.91
CA ASN A 164 7.17 -4.64 -9.29
C ASN A 164 6.81 -6.04 -9.83
N LYS A 165 5.63 -6.15 -10.43
CA LYS A 165 5.21 -7.35 -11.17
C LYS A 165 5.05 -6.98 -12.63
N ARG A 166 5.74 -7.71 -13.50
CA ARG A 166 5.57 -7.61 -14.96
C ARG A 166 4.31 -8.38 -15.33
N PHE A 167 3.44 -7.78 -16.14
CA PHE A 167 2.24 -8.44 -16.63
C PHE A 167 2.46 -9.15 -17.98
N PHE A 168 3.51 -8.75 -18.71
CA PHE A 168 3.83 -9.27 -20.03
C PHE A 168 5.31 -9.65 -20.08
N GLU A 169 5.62 -10.74 -20.78
CA GLU A 169 6.95 -11.36 -20.83
C GLU A 169 8.01 -10.43 -21.43
N ASP A 170 7.71 -9.78 -22.55
CA ASP A 170 8.66 -8.93 -23.30
C ASP A 170 8.65 -7.44 -22.91
N GLN A 171 8.08 -7.11 -21.75
CA GLN A 171 8.15 -5.73 -21.27
C GLN A 171 9.57 -5.40 -20.82
N LYS A 172 10.15 -4.35 -21.43
CA LYS A 172 11.41 -3.71 -21.02
C LYS A 172 11.27 -2.96 -19.68
N GLN A 173 10.87 -3.67 -18.64
CA GLN A 173 10.72 -3.18 -17.26
C GLN A 173 11.66 -3.97 -16.35
N SER A 174 12.20 -3.34 -15.31
CA SER A 174 13.00 -4.04 -14.31
C SER A 174 12.12 -4.84 -13.34
N ARG A 175 12.71 -5.81 -12.62
CA ARG A 175 12.06 -6.46 -11.46
C ARG A 175 11.96 -5.51 -10.28
N HIS A 176 12.87 -4.54 -10.20
CA HIS A 176 12.82 -3.47 -9.22
C HIS A 176 12.16 -2.24 -9.85
N MET A 177 11.58 -1.38 -9.03
CA MET A 177 11.09 -0.09 -9.47
C MET A 177 11.37 0.96 -8.42
N TRP A 178 11.64 2.17 -8.87
CA TRP A 178 11.65 3.32 -7.98
C TRP A 178 10.23 3.71 -7.66
N VAL A 179 9.99 4.07 -6.41
CA VAL A 179 8.70 4.57 -5.94
C VAL A 179 8.92 5.81 -5.11
N GLU A 180 8.00 6.74 -5.24
CA GLU A 180 7.96 7.96 -4.46
C GLU A 180 6.54 8.18 -3.96
N TYR A 181 6.43 8.38 -2.65
CA TYR A 181 5.21 8.82 -2.00
C TYR A 181 5.40 10.27 -1.58
N TYR A 182 4.39 11.10 -1.79
CA TYR A 182 4.41 12.52 -1.43
C TYR A 182 2.97 13.05 -1.26
N LEU A 183 2.81 14.13 -0.51
CA LEU A 183 1.55 14.86 -0.46
C LEU A 183 1.50 15.92 -1.55
N LYS A 184 0.36 16.04 -2.20
CA LYS A 184 0.06 17.14 -3.11
C LYS A 184 -1.18 17.85 -2.60
N ALA A 185 -1.29 19.16 -2.77
CA ALA A 185 -2.54 19.87 -2.55
C ALA A 185 -3.69 19.25 -3.38
N ASP A 186 -4.88 19.19 -2.80
CA ASP A 186 -6.11 18.78 -3.47
C ASP A 186 -6.86 20.04 -3.92
N ASP A 187 -6.95 20.26 -5.22
CA ASP A 187 -7.49 21.49 -5.82
C ASP A 187 -9.03 21.54 -5.77
N ARG A 188 -9.68 20.69 -4.98
CA ARG A 188 -11.13 20.54 -4.90
C ARG A 188 -11.67 21.19 -3.63
N GLU A 189 -12.61 22.11 -3.78
CA GLU A 189 -13.22 22.88 -2.69
C GLU A 189 -14.13 22.05 -1.75
N GLU A 190 -14.41 20.78 -2.08
CA GLU A 190 -15.38 19.93 -1.35
C GLU A 190 -14.94 19.54 0.07
N LEU A 191 -13.63 19.56 0.37
CA LEU A 191 -13.05 19.07 1.63
C LEU A 191 -12.23 20.16 2.33
N ALA A 192 -12.90 21.22 2.82
CA ALA A 192 -12.27 22.38 3.47
C ALA A 192 -11.43 22.07 4.74
N THR A 193 -11.33 20.81 5.17
CA THR A 193 -10.56 20.37 6.35
C THR A 193 -9.39 19.46 6.01
N ALA A 194 -9.26 19.00 4.75
CA ALA A 194 -8.20 18.09 4.33
C ALA A 194 -7.66 18.50 2.96
N ASP A 195 -6.60 19.30 2.99
CA ASP A 195 -6.08 20.02 1.83
C ASP A 195 -5.17 19.17 0.93
N TYR A 196 -4.90 17.91 1.30
CA TYR A 196 -3.92 17.09 0.59
C TYR A 196 -4.49 15.77 0.04
N GLN A 197 -3.81 15.28 -0.99
CA GLN A 197 -3.96 13.95 -1.55
C GLN A 197 -2.61 13.23 -1.48
N LEU A 198 -2.65 11.97 -1.05
CA LEU A 198 -1.49 11.09 -1.06
C LEU A 198 -1.27 10.60 -2.50
N MET A 199 -0.14 11.00 -3.05
CA MET A 199 0.27 10.66 -4.40
C MET A 199 1.34 9.56 -4.37
N ARG A 200 1.38 8.79 -5.46
CA ARG A 200 2.44 7.81 -5.71
C ARG A 200 2.93 7.91 -7.14
N ARG A 201 4.25 7.98 -7.31
CA ARG A 201 4.95 7.90 -8.60
C ARG A 201 5.78 6.63 -8.65
N GLU A 202 5.96 6.07 -9.84
CA GLU A 202 6.78 4.89 -10.03
C GLU A 202 7.56 4.90 -11.34
N VAL A 203 8.80 4.43 -11.29
CA VAL A 203 9.66 4.25 -12.47
C VAL A 203 10.08 2.79 -12.59
N LYS A 204 9.67 2.16 -13.69
CA LYS A 204 9.90 0.73 -13.96
C LYS A 204 10.94 0.47 -15.04
N ARG A 205 11.24 1.46 -15.88
CA ARG A 205 12.17 1.34 -17.01
C ARG A 205 13.43 2.14 -16.70
N ASN A 206 14.59 1.67 -17.17
CA ASN A 206 15.87 2.35 -17.01
C ASN A 206 16.12 2.81 -15.56
N ILE A 207 15.84 1.96 -14.58
CA ILE A 207 15.92 2.30 -13.15
C ILE A 207 17.34 2.66 -12.66
N TYR A 208 18.36 2.41 -13.50
CA TYR A 208 19.76 2.71 -13.26
C TYR A 208 20.24 3.96 -14.02
N ASP A 209 19.32 4.67 -14.68
CA ASP A 209 19.64 5.93 -15.34
C ASP A 209 20.02 6.98 -14.29
N ARG A 210 20.99 7.83 -14.66
CA ARG A 210 21.61 8.80 -13.75
C ARG A 210 20.71 10.02 -13.58
N ASP A 211 20.03 10.41 -14.66
CA ASP A 211 19.20 11.61 -14.76
C ASP A 211 17.71 11.27 -14.62
N LEU A 212 17.39 10.43 -13.63
CA LEU A 212 16.02 10.05 -13.31
C LEU A 212 15.28 11.23 -12.67
N ASP A 213 14.55 11.97 -13.51
CA ASP A 213 13.71 13.08 -13.09
C ASP A 213 12.31 12.60 -12.68
N PHE A 214 12.07 12.54 -11.37
CA PHE A 214 10.79 12.11 -10.79
C PHE A 214 9.67 13.15 -10.96
N GLU A 215 10.00 14.42 -11.19
CA GLU A 215 8.98 15.46 -11.38
C GLU A 215 8.22 15.27 -12.69
N LYS A 216 8.90 14.73 -13.71
CA LYS A 216 8.31 14.39 -15.02
C LYS A 216 7.51 13.08 -15.00
N VAL A 217 7.64 12.27 -13.95
CA VAL A 217 6.94 10.99 -13.86
C VAL A 217 5.49 11.23 -13.43
N PRO A 218 4.49 10.72 -14.17
CA PRO A 218 3.11 10.90 -13.78
C PRO A 218 2.82 10.18 -12.46
N GLY A 219 2.30 10.93 -11.50
CA GLY A 219 1.79 10.38 -10.24
C GLY A 219 0.33 9.99 -10.34
N HIS A 220 -0.08 8.98 -9.59
CA HIS A 220 -1.49 8.64 -9.38
C HIS A 220 -1.89 8.91 -7.94
N VAL A 221 -3.16 9.27 -7.77
CA VAL A 221 -3.76 9.50 -6.46
C VAL A 221 -4.02 8.16 -5.80
N LEU A 222 -3.48 7.95 -4.61
CA LEU A 222 -3.79 6.79 -3.78
C LEU A 222 -4.96 7.08 -2.85
N LEU A 223 -4.89 8.20 -2.12
CA LEU A 223 -5.91 8.60 -1.18
C LEU A 223 -6.14 10.10 -1.24
N ARG A 224 -7.40 10.50 -1.09
CA ARG A 224 -7.86 11.90 -1.08
C ARG A 224 -8.28 12.29 0.32
N GLY A 225 -8.39 13.58 0.59
CA GLY A 225 -8.79 14.07 1.91
C GLY A 225 -7.78 13.71 3.00
N VAL A 226 -6.49 13.69 2.65
CA VAL A 226 -5.41 13.45 3.60
C VAL A 226 -5.11 14.73 4.35
N LYS A 227 -5.15 14.66 5.67
CA LYS A 227 -4.80 15.76 6.57
C LYS A 227 -3.34 15.67 7.00
N GLU A 228 -2.87 14.46 7.31
CA GLU A 228 -1.50 14.21 7.72
C GLU A 228 -0.96 12.91 7.13
N PHE A 229 0.27 12.95 6.62
CA PHE A 229 1.05 11.78 6.25
C PHE A 229 2.44 11.93 6.82
N LYS A 230 2.69 11.23 7.92
CA LYS A 230 3.92 11.32 8.70
C LYS A 230 4.70 10.02 8.62
N LEU A 231 5.98 10.15 8.32
CA LEU A 231 6.93 9.06 8.19
C LEU A 231 7.97 9.15 9.32
N GLU A 232 8.15 8.04 10.02
CA GLU A 232 9.13 7.93 11.09
C GLU A 232 9.90 6.63 10.93
N PHE A 233 11.19 6.68 11.23
CA PHE A 233 12.12 5.58 11.06
C PHE A 233 12.66 5.18 12.42
N TYR A 234 12.80 3.88 12.66
CA TYR A 234 13.40 3.41 13.91
C TYR A 234 14.92 3.50 13.83
N SER A 235 15.54 4.29 14.72
CA SER A 235 16.98 4.31 14.91
C SER A 235 17.35 3.30 16.01
N ARG A 236 18.23 2.36 15.69
CA ARG A 236 18.69 1.37 16.68
C ARG A 236 19.59 2.01 17.73
N ASP A 237 20.48 2.89 17.31
CA ASP A 237 21.48 3.52 18.19
C ASP A 237 20.83 4.41 19.25
N GLN A 238 19.70 5.03 18.93
CA GLN A 238 18.93 5.86 19.87
C GLN A 238 17.73 5.14 20.49
N GLU A 239 17.44 3.91 20.04
CA GLU A 239 16.24 3.12 20.37
C GLU A 239 14.92 3.90 20.26
N LYS A 240 14.85 4.82 19.28
CA LYS A 240 13.75 5.79 19.14
C LYS A 240 13.34 5.98 17.69
N TRP A 241 12.08 6.39 17.52
CA TRP A 241 11.54 6.82 16.23
C TRP A 241 12.00 8.24 15.90
N VAL A 242 12.59 8.42 14.73
CA VAL A 242 13.07 9.71 14.22
C VAL A 242 12.29 10.08 12.95
N ASP A 243 11.99 11.37 12.78
CA ASP A 243 11.22 11.89 11.64
C ASP A 243 12.09 12.22 10.41
N ASN A 244 13.42 12.12 10.56
CA ASN A 244 14.38 12.47 9.52
C ASN A 244 15.40 11.35 9.33
N LEU A 245 15.46 10.83 8.10
CA LEU A 245 16.39 9.76 7.72
C LEU A 245 17.87 10.15 7.91
N ARG A 246 18.21 11.46 7.93
CA ARG A 246 19.59 11.94 8.16
C ARG A 246 20.07 11.72 9.60
N LEU A 247 19.17 11.51 10.56
CA LEU A 247 19.51 11.26 11.97
C LEU A 247 19.84 9.79 12.24
N ILE A 248 19.67 8.93 11.24
CA ILE A 248 19.98 7.50 11.31
C ILE A 248 21.42 7.27 10.87
N THR A 249 22.07 6.29 11.49
CA THR A 249 23.44 5.87 11.19
C THR A 249 23.61 5.49 9.72
N THR A 250 24.78 5.81 9.16
CA THR A 250 25.05 5.79 7.71
C THR A 250 24.68 4.49 7.02
N ASN A 251 24.84 3.33 7.67
CA ASN A 251 24.50 2.03 7.10
C ASN A 251 22.98 1.76 7.09
N GLU A 252 22.28 2.14 8.17
CA GLU A 252 20.84 1.93 8.33
C GLU A 252 20.02 2.90 7.49
N LYS A 253 20.60 4.06 7.11
CA LYS A 253 19.99 5.04 6.19
C LYS A 253 19.53 4.40 4.86
N TYR A 254 20.32 3.48 4.32
CA TYR A 254 20.03 2.80 3.05
C TYR A 254 19.18 1.53 3.22
N THR A 255 18.93 1.12 4.47
CA THR A 255 18.22 -0.12 4.83
C THR A 255 17.25 0.12 5.99
N PRO A 256 16.27 1.01 5.85
CA PRO A 256 15.33 1.31 6.92
C PRO A 256 14.59 0.04 7.35
N ARG A 257 14.89 -0.46 8.55
CA ARG A 257 14.37 -1.76 9.05
C ARG A 257 12.96 -1.68 9.62
N SER A 258 12.55 -0.50 10.05
CA SER A 258 11.21 -0.28 10.56
C SER A 258 10.77 1.14 10.22
N LEU A 259 9.64 1.23 9.55
CA LEU A 259 9.01 2.47 9.12
C LEU A 259 7.64 2.56 9.79
N ARG A 260 7.42 3.59 10.59
CA ARG A 260 6.11 3.92 11.15
C ARG A 260 5.49 4.99 10.29
N VAL A 261 4.28 4.71 9.82
CA VAL A 261 3.49 5.62 9.03
C VAL A 261 2.26 5.97 9.83
N THR A 262 2.07 7.27 10.06
CA THR A 262 0.83 7.81 10.61
C THR A 262 0.10 8.51 9.48
N LEU A 263 -1.11 8.05 9.19
CA LEU A 263 -1.98 8.63 8.20
C LEU A 263 -3.26 9.12 8.88
N VAL A 264 -3.58 10.39 8.67
CA VAL A 264 -4.83 11.01 9.11
C VAL A 264 -5.56 11.48 7.87
N TRP A 265 -6.82 11.06 7.71
CA TRP A 265 -7.67 11.47 6.60
C TRP A 265 -9.09 11.81 7.07
N VAL A 266 -9.80 12.57 6.26
CA VAL A 266 -11.18 12.98 6.48
C VAL A 266 -12.06 12.27 5.45
N ASP A 267 -13.12 11.61 5.93
CA ASP A 267 -14.11 10.97 5.05
C ASP A 267 -15.17 11.96 4.53
N SER A 268 -16.09 11.47 3.69
CA SER A 268 -17.20 12.31 3.21
C SER A 268 -18.18 12.80 4.29
N ASN A 269 -18.22 12.13 5.45
CA ASN A 269 -19.00 12.54 6.61
C ASN A 269 -18.26 13.56 7.48
N LYS A 270 -17.08 14.01 7.04
CA LYS A 270 -16.18 14.93 7.76
C LYS A 270 -15.65 14.35 9.07
N ALA A 271 -15.70 13.02 9.23
CA ALA A 271 -15.08 12.35 10.35
C ALA A 271 -13.58 12.16 10.07
N GLU A 272 -12.77 12.44 11.10
CA GLU A 272 -11.33 12.23 11.06
C GLU A 272 -10.99 10.80 11.46
N HIS A 273 -10.24 10.13 10.61
CA HIS A 273 -9.73 8.79 10.83
C HIS A 273 -8.21 8.84 10.94
N THR A 274 -7.68 8.13 11.94
CA THR A 274 -6.22 8.02 12.15
C THR A 274 -5.82 6.55 12.10
N GLN A 275 -4.83 6.24 11.26
CA GLN A 275 -4.25 4.91 11.20
C GLN A 275 -2.73 4.99 11.34
N ILE A 276 -2.21 4.22 12.28
CA ILE A 276 -0.78 4.06 12.49
C ILE A 276 -0.41 2.64 12.10
N ARG A 277 0.55 2.50 11.19
CA ARG A 277 1.06 1.19 10.77
C ARG A 277 2.58 1.18 10.78
N ILE A 278 3.13 0.07 11.27
CA ILE A 278 4.57 -0.17 11.26
C ILE A 278 4.86 -1.21 10.18
N PHE A 279 5.71 -0.84 9.24
CA PHE A 279 6.18 -1.69 8.16
C PHE A 279 7.59 -2.18 8.45
N ARG A 280 7.86 -3.43 8.09
CA ARG A 280 9.17 -4.06 8.18
C ARG A 280 9.51 -4.70 6.85
N PRO A 281 10.69 -4.42 6.27
CA PRO A 281 11.16 -5.14 5.11
C PRO A 281 11.21 -6.65 5.38
N TYR A 282 10.88 -7.47 4.39
CA TYR A 282 10.93 -8.93 4.51
C TYR A 282 12.35 -9.51 4.62
N TRP A 283 13.37 -8.68 4.46
CA TRP A 283 14.76 -9.10 4.59
C TRP A 283 15.09 -9.39 6.06
N PRO A 284 15.64 -10.56 6.39
CA PRO A 284 16.06 -10.87 7.74
C PRO A 284 17.12 -9.88 8.21
N TYR A 285 17.25 -9.76 9.53
CA TYR A 285 18.35 -9.01 10.11
C TYR A 285 19.63 -9.82 9.98
N PHE A 286 20.66 -9.20 9.40
CA PHE A 286 22.00 -9.75 9.26
C PHE A 286 22.99 -8.63 9.54
N ASP A 287 23.99 -8.90 10.38
CA ASP A 287 25.03 -7.92 10.68
C ASP A 287 26.14 -8.04 9.65
N VAL A 288 25.84 -7.54 8.44
CA VAL A 288 26.75 -7.60 7.28
C VAL A 288 28.15 -7.08 7.59
N VAL A 289 28.29 -6.12 8.51
CA VAL A 289 29.59 -5.53 8.87
C VAL A 289 30.39 -6.51 9.70
N LYS A 290 29.76 -7.11 10.72
CA LYS A 290 30.41 -8.12 11.55
C LYS A 290 30.81 -9.34 10.72
N ASP A 291 29.89 -9.85 9.90
CA ASP A 291 30.13 -11.04 9.08
C ASP A 291 31.23 -10.80 8.02
N GLU A 292 31.29 -9.62 7.42
CA GLU A 292 32.36 -9.29 6.48
C GLU A 292 33.71 -9.10 7.19
N THR A 293 33.71 -8.51 8.40
CA THR A 293 34.92 -8.40 9.22
C THR A 293 35.47 -9.78 9.56
N GLU A 294 34.60 -10.72 9.96
CA GLU A 294 34.98 -12.11 10.23
C GLU A 294 35.56 -12.79 8.98
N ARG A 295 34.93 -12.62 7.81
CA ARG A 295 35.45 -13.13 6.52
C ARG A 295 36.84 -12.58 6.19
N GLN A 296 37.06 -11.29 6.38
CA GLN A 296 38.37 -10.67 6.13
C GLN A 296 39.44 -11.19 7.09
N THR A 297 39.12 -11.39 8.37
CA THR A 297 40.07 -11.97 9.34
C THR A 297 40.42 -13.44 9.06
N GLN A 298 39.48 -14.22 8.53
CA GLN A 298 39.73 -15.62 8.14
C GLN A 298 40.48 -15.73 6.81
N GLY A 299 40.15 -14.88 5.83
CA GLY A 299 40.83 -14.83 4.52
C GLY A 299 42.28 -14.34 4.59
N GLY A 300 42.62 -13.49 5.57
CA GLY A 300 43.98 -13.00 5.81
C GLY A 300 44.95 -14.03 6.42
N ASN A 301 44.46 -15.17 6.90
CA ASN A 301 45.27 -16.18 7.57
C ASN A 301 45.58 -17.42 6.70
N ASN A 302 45.20 -17.41 5.42
CA ASN A 302 45.51 -18.50 4.49
C ASN A 302 46.94 -18.37 3.94
N ASN A 303 47.90 -18.58 4.83
CA ASN A 303 49.21 -19.11 4.47
C ASN A 303 49.32 -20.54 5.06
N SER A 304 48.48 -21.45 4.57
CA SER A 304 48.53 -22.86 4.94
C SER A 304 47.96 -23.77 3.86
N ASN A 305 48.90 -24.34 3.11
CA ASN A 305 48.96 -25.71 2.60
C ASN A 305 47.73 -26.27 1.82
N PRO A 306 47.86 -26.54 0.51
CA PRO A 306 46.79 -27.08 -0.32
C PRO A 306 46.68 -28.59 -0.08
N ASN A 307 45.97 -29.01 0.97
CA ASN A 307 45.43 -30.38 1.07
C ASN A 307 44.47 -30.48 2.26
N THR A 308 43.19 -30.16 2.04
CA THR A 308 42.10 -30.86 2.74
C THR A 308 40.79 -30.74 1.96
N PRO A 309 40.09 -31.85 1.67
CA PRO A 309 38.82 -31.86 0.94
C PRO A 309 37.62 -31.82 1.90
N GLY A 310 36.62 -31.00 1.58
CA GLY A 310 35.32 -31.03 2.27
C GLY A 310 34.54 -29.73 2.16
N ALA A 311 33.81 -29.55 1.06
CA ALA A 311 32.70 -28.61 0.97
C ALA A 311 31.42 -29.41 0.64
N PRO A 312 30.30 -29.21 1.35
CA PRO A 312 29.01 -29.75 0.93
C PRO A 312 28.43 -28.89 -0.21
N ASN A 313 27.78 -29.58 -1.14
CA ASN A 313 27.06 -29.02 -2.31
C ASN A 313 25.93 -28.07 -1.92
#